data_AF-A0A2E5NQ48-F1
#
_entry.id   AF-A0A2E5NQ48-F1
#
_cell.length_a   1.000
_cell.length_b   1.000
_cell.length_c   1.000
_cell.angle_alpha   90.00
_cell.angle_beta   90.00
_cell.angle_gamma   90.00
#
_symmetry.space_group_name_H-M   'P 1'
#
loop_
_entity.id
_entity.type
_entity.pdbx_description
1 polymer ?
#
loop_
_entity_poly.entity_id
_entity_poly.type
_entity_poly.pdbx_seq_one_letter_code
_entity_poly.pdbx_strand_id
1 'polypeptide(L)'
;MEALVMLAGLAWDPEIRGILTVVTGFVVLMGSIWLIVATNSGIRLATLMSAAALMGWMVILGSAWWMYGSGWKGDAPSWKTIDINVGDLGASGLMEARLLPNSDEMPTAYELVVASGDPTAISEFNTLPTAGENPDLSVDELTALQADRQLRNEIITRSELAAVARNVTDDAGLRELGPWRLLATTEAGDAQAQAAADVLAHPDLGFVSSADYKLLDAYTMGGKPALQDDPNRWDRIRHWITNSARITHPTRYTVVQLQGVLDQEVAPGEAPPRPVVDPEEPVVSVVMVRDLGWVRLRPALVTIGSLLVFLALCYWLHVRDRELMERRREFESSKA
;
A
#
# COMPACT_ATOMS: atom_id res chain seq x y z
N MET A 1 -2.86 29.15 42.57
CA MET A 1 -2.24 27.80 42.54
C MET A 1 -3.04 26.88 41.63
N GLU A 2 -4.37 26.81 41.75
CA GLU A 2 -5.23 26.03 40.83
C GLU A 2 -5.08 26.35 39.34
N ALA A 3 -5.03 27.63 38.95
CA ALA A 3 -4.86 27.99 37.53
C ALA A 3 -3.51 27.51 36.94
N LEU A 4 -2.45 27.47 37.76
CA LEU A 4 -1.14 26.97 37.38
C LEU A 4 -1.12 25.44 37.27
N VAL A 5 -1.85 24.75 38.13
CA VAL A 5 -2.03 23.29 38.10
C VAL A 5 -2.91 22.86 36.91
N MET A 6 -3.96 23.62 36.59
CA MET A 6 -4.79 23.41 35.39
C MET A 6 -3.99 23.63 34.09
N LEU A 7 -3.20 24.70 34.01
CA LEU A 7 -2.33 24.95 32.84
C LEU A 7 -1.24 23.88 32.70
N ALA A 8 -0.69 23.37 33.81
CA ALA A 8 0.27 22.27 33.79
C ALA A 8 -0.37 20.94 33.36
N GLY A 9 -1.62 20.66 33.76
CA GLY A 9 -2.38 19.50 33.31
C GLY A 9 -2.72 19.53 31.82
N LEU A 10 -3.09 20.71 31.29
CA LEU A 10 -3.32 20.94 29.86
C LEU A 10 -2.05 20.78 29.00
N ALA A 11 -0.87 21.00 29.58
CA ALA A 11 0.41 20.84 28.88
C ALA A 11 0.83 19.38 28.71
N TRP A 12 0.37 18.49 29.59
CA TRP A 12 0.77 17.08 29.67
C TRP A 12 -0.11 16.13 28.86
N ASP A 13 -1.34 16.52 28.50
CA ASP A 13 -2.23 15.73 27.66
C ASP A 13 -2.22 16.23 26.19
N PRO A 14 -1.66 15.44 25.25
CA PRO A 14 -1.59 15.82 23.84
C PRO A 14 -2.95 16.02 23.19
N GLU A 15 -3.98 15.27 23.61
CA GLU A 15 -5.31 15.32 23.01
C GLU A 15 -6.03 16.61 23.39
N ILE A 16 -6.04 16.93 24.69
CA ILE A 16 -6.69 18.14 25.20
C ILE A 16 -6.01 19.39 24.64
N ARG A 17 -4.66 19.39 24.60
CA ARG A 17 -3.90 20.49 24.01
C ARG A 17 -4.24 20.67 22.53
N GLY A 18 -4.32 19.58 21.77
CA GLY A 18 -4.67 19.62 20.35
C GLY A 18 -6.04 20.27 20.12
N ILE A 19 -7.06 19.86 20.88
CA ILE A 19 -8.41 20.43 20.80
C ILE A 19 -8.38 21.92 21.16
N LEU A 20 -7.71 22.31 22.24
CA LEU A 20 -7.61 23.70 22.68
C LEU A 20 -6.91 24.59 21.65
N THR A 21 -5.85 24.09 21.00
CA THR A 21 -5.16 24.82 19.91
C THR A 21 -6.09 25.05 18.74
N VAL A 22 -6.87 24.03 18.32
CA VAL A 22 -7.83 24.17 17.22
C VAL A 22 -8.95 25.14 17.58
N VAL A 23 -9.53 25.04 18.78
CA VAL A 23 -10.58 25.96 19.26
C VAL A 23 -10.06 27.40 19.32
N THR A 24 -8.87 27.61 19.88
CA THR A 24 -8.24 28.94 19.94
C THR A 24 -8.00 29.49 18.54
N GLY A 25 -7.45 28.68 17.62
CA GLY A 25 -7.24 29.07 16.23
C GLY A 25 -8.54 29.45 15.53
N PHE A 26 -9.63 28.68 15.76
CA PHE A 26 -10.94 28.98 15.21
C PHE A 26 -11.51 30.29 15.76
N VAL A 27 -11.48 30.50 17.07
CA VAL A 27 -11.98 31.73 17.71
C VAL A 27 -11.20 32.95 17.27
N VAL A 28 -9.87 32.87 17.19
CA VAL A 28 -9.04 34.01 16.76
C VAL A 28 -9.24 34.30 15.27
N LEU A 29 -9.18 33.28 14.41
CA LEU A 29 -9.27 33.47 12.95
C LEU A 29 -10.70 33.86 12.52
N MET A 30 -11.72 33.10 12.91
CA MET A 30 -13.11 33.38 12.51
C MET A 30 -13.76 34.45 13.36
N GLY A 31 -13.46 34.49 14.67
CA GLY A 31 -14.02 35.51 15.55
C GLY A 31 -13.52 36.91 15.22
N SER A 32 -12.26 37.07 14.81
CA SER A 32 -11.75 38.39 14.39
C SER A 32 -12.47 38.92 13.15
N ILE A 33 -12.61 38.10 12.10
CA ILE A 33 -13.35 38.45 10.88
C ILE A 33 -14.81 38.78 11.22
N TRP A 34 -15.45 37.96 12.05
CA TRP A 34 -16.83 38.19 12.46
C TRP A 34 -17.02 39.48 13.26
N LEU A 35 -16.14 39.81 14.21
CA LEU A 35 -16.21 41.05 15.00
C LEU A 35 -16.08 42.31 14.12
N ILE A 36 -15.15 42.27 13.15
CA ILE A 36 -14.97 43.38 12.20
C ILE A 36 -16.22 43.60 11.36
N VAL A 37 -16.84 42.53 10.85
CA VAL A 37 -18.06 42.66 10.03
C VAL A 37 -19.27 43.02 10.91
N ALA A 38 -19.37 42.47 12.12
CA ALA A 38 -20.48 42.72 13.05
C ALA A 38 -20.57 44.17 13.47
N THR A 39 -19.43 44.84 13.69
CA THR A 39 -19.41 46.25 14.09
C THR A 39 -19.88 47.20 13.00
N ASN A 40 -19.76 46.85 11.71
CA ASN A 40 -20.16 47.71 10.59
C ASN A 40 -21.55 47.35 10.02
N SER A 41 -21.88 46.05 9.97
CA SER A 41 -23.06 45.55 9.25
C SER A 41 -24.16 44.97 10.16
N GLY A 42 -23.92 44.94 11.48
CA GLY A 42 -24.81 44.33 12.45
C GLY A 42 -24.66 42.81 12.55
N ILE A 43 -25.03 42.27 13.73
CA ILE A 43 -24.69 40.89 14.12
C ILE A 43 -25.30 39.83 13.20
N ARG A 44 -26.55 40.01 12.75
CA ARG A 44 -27.25 39.02 11.91
C ARG A 44 -26.59 38.85 10.55
N LEU A 45 -26.27 39.97 9.88
CA LEU A 45 -25.61 39.93 8.57
C LEU A 45 -24.18 39.41 8.70
N ALA A 46 -23.45 39.86 9.72
CA ALA A 46 -22.09 39.42 9.95
C ALA A 46 -21.99 37.91 10.17
N THR A 47 -22.91 37.31 10.95
CA THR A 47 -22.93 35.86 11.14
C THR A 47 -23.15 35.12 9.82
N LEU A 48 -24.08 35.57 8.96
CA LEU A 48 -24.32 34.94 7.66
C LEU A 48 -23.11 35.06 6.73
N MET A 49 -22.49 36.24 6.63
CA MET A 49 -21.32 36.47 5.79
C MET A 49 -20.10 35.67 6.26
N SER A 50 -19.79 35.71 7.56
CA SER A 50 -18.63 35.00 8.12
C SER A 50 -18.80 33.48 8.04
N ALA A 51 -20.01 32.96 8.29
CA ALA A 51 -20.31 31.54 8.13
C ALA A 51 -20.19 31.12 6.65
N ALA A 52 -20.68 31.93 5.71
CA ALA A 52 -20.54 31.65 4.28
C ALA A 52 -19.07 31.64 3.86
N ALA A 53 -18.28 32.62 4.31
CA ALA A 53 -16.85 32.68 4.03
C ALA A 53 -16.10 31.45 4.58
N LEU A 54 -16.40 31.02 5.81
CA LEU A 54 -15.84 29.81 6.41
C LEU A 54 -16.17 28.56 5.59
N MET A 55 -17.44 28.39 5.19
CA MET A 55 -17.86 27.23 4.40
C MET A 55 -17.23 27.25 3.01
N GLY A 56 -17.13 28.41 2.36
CA GLY A 56 -16.43 28.56 1.09
C GLY A 56 -14.93 28.22 1.20
N TRP A 57 -14.29 28.62 2.29
CA TRP A 57 -12.91 28.22 2.59
C TRP A 57 -12.78 26.71 2.82
N MET A 58 -13.71 26.10 3.57
CA MET A 58 -13.75 24.63 3.76
C MET A 58 -13.97 23.88 2.44
N VAL A 59 -14.72 24.44 1.49
CA VAL A 59 -14.85 23.87 0.13
C VAL A 59 -13.52 23.90 -0.62
N ILE A 60 -12.77 25.01 -0.55
CA ILE A 60 -11.47 25.13 -1.21
C ILE A 60 -10.47 24.13 -0.61
N LEU A 61 -10.35 24.08 0.72
CA LEU A 61 -9.48 23.13 1.40
C LEU A 61 -9.91 21.68 1.16
N GLY A 62 -11.20 21.38 1.30
CA GLY A 62 -11.74 20.05 1.06
C GLY A 62 -11.46 19.59 -0.37
N SER A 63 -11.59 20.48 -1.35
CA SER A 63 -11.28 20.18 -2.75
C SER A 63 -9.79 19.84 -2.94
N ALA A 64 -8.89 20.58 -2.31
CA ALA A 64 -7.46 20.25 -2.32
C ALA A 64 -7.18 18.90 -1.64
N TRP A 65 -7.77 18.65 -0.47
CA TRP A 65 -7.64 17.38 0.26
C TRP A 65 -8.21 16.20 -0.52
N TRP A 66 -9.32 16.38 -1.21
CA TRP A 66 -9.93 15.36 -2.05
C TRP A 66 -9.05 15.04 -3.26
N MET A 67 -8.52 16.06 -3.94
CA MET A 67 -7.64 15.88 -5.09
C MET A 67 -6.33 15.17 -4.73
N TYR A 68 -5.69 15.60 -3.64
CA TYR A 68 -4.38 15.07 -3.22
C TYR A 68 -4.47 13.86 -2.27
N GLY A 69 -5.64 13.54 -1.72
CA GLY A 69 -5.78 12.49 -0.71
C GLY A 69 -5.05 12.82 0.60
N SER A 70 -5.08 14.09 1.01
CA SER A 70 -4.41 14.61 2.21
C SER A 70 -5.42 15.13 3.25
N GLY A 71 -4.93 15.68 4.37
CA GLY A 71 -5.79 16.18 5.45
C GLY A 71 -6.47 15.05 6.22
N TRP A 72 -7.77 15.20 6.51
CA TRP A 72 -8.56 14.15 7.16
C TRP A 72 -8.93 13.05 6.16
N LYS A 73 -7.91 12.29 5.73
CA LYS A 73 -8.05 11.19 4.79
C LYS A 73 -8.58 9.92 5.47
N GLY A 74 -9.17 9.04 4.66
CA GLY A 74 -9.49 7.67 5.06
C GLY A 74 -8.26 6.77 5.06
N ASP A 75 -8.50 5.47 5.27
CA ASP A 75 -7.41 4.50 5.37
C ASP A 75 -6.69 4.33 4.02
N ALA A 76 -5.37 4.16 4.10
CA ALA A 76 -4.52 3.91 2.94
C ALA A 76 -4.65 2.45 2.48
N PRO A 77 -4.36 2.16 1.20
CA PRO A 77 -4.29 0.79 0.72
C PRO A 77 -3.30 -0.04 1.55
N SER A 78 -3.69 -1.23 1.96
CA SER A 78 -2.85 -2.17 2.70
C SER A 78 -3.18 -3.60 2.34
N TRP A 79 -2.22 -4.51 2.55
CA TRP A 79 -2.50 -5.94 2.50
C TRP A 79 -3.14 -6.37 3.81
N LYS A 80 -4.15 -7.23 3.73
CA LYS A 80 -4.83 -7.82 4.89
C LYS A 80 -4.75 -9.33 4.78
N THR A 81 -4.12 -9.96 5.78
CA THR A 81 -4.08 -11.41 5.87
C THR A 81 -5.46 -11.97 6.17
N ILE A 82 -5.89 -12.91 5.34
CA ILE A 82 -7.14 -13.65 5.47
C ILE A 82 -6.86 -14.98 6.16
N ASP A 83 -5.78 -15.64 5.76
CA ASP A 83 -5.44 -17.00 6.19
C ASP A 83 -3.92 -17.17 6.19
N ILE A 84 -3.41 -17.93 7.15
CA ILE A 84 -2.02 -18.39 7.20
C ILE A 84 -2.10 -19.91 7.22
N ASN A 85 -1.80 -20.52 6.09
CA ASN A 85 -1.85 -21.96 5.92
C ASN A 85 -0.45 -22.56 6.09
N VAL A 86 -0.35 -23.73 6.71
CA VAL A 86 0.91 -24.45 6.93
C VAL A 86 0.85 -25.78 6.19
N GLY A 87 1.75 -25.98 5.23
CA GLY A 87 1.84 -27.18 4.40
C GLY A 87 0.88 -27.13 3.22
N ASP A 88 -0.29 -27.76 3.37
CA ASP A 88 -1.23 -28.00 2.27
C ASP A 88 -2.20 -26.83 2.03
N LEU A 89 -2.00 -26.12 0.92
CA LEU A 89 -2.90 -25.06 0.44
C LEU A 89 -4.32 -25.55 0.18
N GLY A 90 -4.52 -26.85 -0.09
CA GLY A 90 -5.83 -27.48 -0.22
C GLY A 90 -6.71 -27.33 1.02
N ALA A 91 -6.11 -27.15 2.20
CA ALA A 91 -6.78 -26.91 3.46
C ALA A 91 -7.06 -25.42 3.75
N SER A 92 -6.65 -24.50 2.87
CA SER A 92 -6.82 -23.05 3.10
C SER A 92 -8.29 -22.66 3.31
N GLY A 93 -8.52 -21.67 4.17
CA GLY A 93 -9.83 -21.05 4.37
C GLY A 93 -10.36 -20.34 3.13
N LEU A 94 -9.49 -19.93 2.21
CA LEU A 94 -9.88 -19.32 0.93
C LEU A 94 -9.97 -20.39 -0.17
N MET A 95 -11.16 -20.58 -0.74
CA MET A 95 -11.39 -21.58 -1.79
C MET A 95 -10.49 -21.33 -3.02
N GLU A 96 -10.27 -20.06 -3.35
CA GLU A 96 -9.43 -19.63 -4.45
C GLU A 96 -7.95 -19.98 -4.24
N ALA A 97 -7.47 -19.99 -2.98
CA ALA A 97 -6.09 -20.37 -2.67
C ALA A 97 -5.84 -21.87 -2.90
N ARG A 98 -6.86 -22.72 -2.75
CA ARG A 98 -6.79 -24.17 -3.00
C ARG A 98 -6.55 -24.53 -4.47
N LEU A 99 -6.72 -23.57 -5.38
CA LEU A 99 -6.45 -23.75 -6.81
C LEU A 99 -4.97 -23.56 -7.15
N LEU A 100 -4.16 -23.03 -6.22
CA LEU A 100 -2.71 -22.94 -6.38
C LEU A 100 -2.09 -24.29 -6.00
N PRO A 101 -1.29 -24.91 -6.89
CA PRO A 101 -0.54 -26.12 -6.55
C PRO A 101 0.41 -25.89 -5.37
N ASN A 102 0.65 -26.96 -4.59
CA ASN A 102 1.62 -26.90 -3.51
C ASN A 102 3.05 -26.74 -4.07
N SER A 103 3.97 -26.19 -3.27
CA SER A 103 5.32 -25.84 -3.76
C SER A 103 6.13 -27.07 -4.19
N ASP A 104 5.89 -28.22 -3.57
CA ASP A 104 6.50 -29.52 -3.85
C ASP A 104 6.01 -30.17 -5.16
N GLU A 105 4.84 -29.79 -5.66
CA GLU A 105 4.28 -30.28 -6.93
C GLU A 105 4.86 -29.55 -8.16
N MET A 106 5.60 -28.46 -7.94
CA MET A 106 6.15 -27.60 -8.98
C MET A 106 7.67 -27.73 -9.06
N PRO A 107 8.27 -27.68 -10.27
CA PRO A 107 9.73 -27.72 -10.41
C PRO A 107 10.38 -26.59 -9.63
N THR A 108 11.56 -26.86 -9.08
CA THR A 108 12.37 -25.84 -8.43
C THR A 108 12.88 -24.83 -9.46
N ALA A 109 13.19 -23.61 -9.03
CA ALA A 109 13.66 -22.60 -9.97
C ALA A 109 15.02 -22.99 -10.61
N TYR A 110 15.90 -23.67 -9.87
CA TYR A 110 17.15 -24.17 -10.44
C TYR A 110 16.93 -25.24 -11.52
N GLU A 111 16.01 -26.19 -11.31
CA GLU A 111 15.65 -27.17 -12.35
C GLU A 111 15.11 -26.50 -13.61
N LEU A 112 14.32 -25.42 -13.47
CA LEU A 112 13.85 -24.63 -14.60
C LEU A 112 15.00 -23.96 -15.37
N VAL A 113 15.99 -23.40 -14.66
CA VAL A 113 17.18 -22.81 -15.30
C VAL A 113 17.92 -23.86 -16.11
N VAL A 114 18.20 -25.02 -15.51
CA VAL A 114 18.93 -26.13 -16.17
C VAL A 114 18.16 -26.67 -17.37
N ALA A 115 16.84 -26.83 -17.26
CA ALA A 115 16.00 -27.36 -18.34
C ALA A 115 15.79 -26.36 -19.50
N SER A 116 15.77 -25.06 -19.21
CA SER A 116 15.42 -24.02 -20.21
C SER A 116 16.45 -23.83 -21.32
N GLY A 117 17.74 -23.99 -21.01
CA GLY A 117 18.81 -23.61 -21.94
C GLY A 117 18.90 -22.10 -22.21
N ASP A 118 18.18 -21.25 -21.46
CA ASP A 118 18.15 -19.82 -21.69
C ASP A 118 19.49 -19.16 -21.30
N PRO A 119 20.11 -18.39 -22.20
CA PRO A 119 21.45 -17.85 -21.95
C PRO A 119 21.46 -16.83 -20.80
N THR A 120 20.37 -16.07 -20.60
CA THR A 120 20.29 -15.07 -19.52
C THR A 120 20.16 -15.77 -18.18
N ALA A 121 19.24 -16.74 -18.06
CA ALA A 121 19.06 -17.53 -16.84
C ALA A 121 20.33 -18.32 -16.47
N ILE A 122 20.98 -18.95 -17.44
CA ILE A 122 22.22 -19.71 -17.21
C ILE A 122 23.35 -18.78 -16.76
N SER A 123 23.50 -17.61 -17.38
CA SER A 123 24.58 -16.68 -17.03
C SER A 123 24.51 -16.20 -15.58
N GLU A 124 23.30 -15.98 -15.07
CA GLU A 124 23.08 -15.47 -13.72
C GLU A 124 23.07 -16.60 -12.67
N PHE A 125 22.40 -17.72 -12.97
CA PHE A 125 22.06 -18.75 -12.00
C PHE A 125 22.66 -20.13 -12.26
N ASN A 126 23.50 -20.29 -13.28
CA ASN A 126 24.16 -21.57 -13.57
C ASN A 126 25.59 -21.37 -14.08
N THR A 127 26.33 -20.49 -13.43
CA THR A 127 27.76 -20.27 -13.66
C THR A 127 28.57 -20.66 -12.43
N LEU A 128 29.70 -21.35 -12.66
CA LEU A 128 30.64 -21.75 -11.61
C LEU A 128 32.02 -21.13 -11.88
N PRO A 129 32.72 -20.62 -10.85
CA PRO A 129 34.02 -19.97 -11.02
C PRO A 129 35.09 -20.95 -11.47
N THR A 130 35.90 -20.57 -12.46
CA THR A 130 36.91 -21.45 -13.06
C THR A 130 38.32 -21.11 -12.55
N ALA A 131 39.23 -22.09 -12.53
CA ALA A 131 40.63 -21.90 -12.13
C ALA A 131 41.37 -20.82 -12.95
N GLY A 132 40.99 -20.61 -14.21
CA GLY A 132 41.56 -19.55 -15.05
C GLY A 132 41.14 -18.13 -14.63
N GLU A 133 39.98 -17.98 -13.99
CA GLU A 133 39.48 -16.70 -13.49
C GLU A 133 40.02 -16.40 -12.08
N ASN A 134 40.42 -17.44 -11.34
CA ASN A 134 40.92 -17.35 -9.97
C ASN A 134 42.28 -18.04 -9.83
N PRO A 135 43.34 -17.49 -10.47
CA PRO A 135 44.66 -18.11 -10.47
C PRO A 135 45.35 -18.10 -9.09
N ASP A 136 44.90 -17.23 -8.19
CA ASP A 136 45.49 -17.02 -6.86
C ASP A 136 44.94 -17.98 -5.79
N LEU A 137 43.86 -18.73 -6.09
CA LEU A 137 43.24 -19.66 -5.15
C LEU A 137 43.85 -21.06 -5.24
N SER A 138 44.03 -21.70 -4.10
CA SER A 138 44.35 -23.13 -4.06
C SER A 138 43.18 -23.99 -4.57
N VAL A 139 43.45 -25.24 -4.93
CA VAL A 139 42.42 -26.18 -5.43
C VAL A 139 41.30 -26.38 -4.41
N ASP A 140 41.65 -26.43 -3.13
CA ASP A 140 40.68 -26.63 -2.04
C ASP A 140 39.81 -25.38 -1.85
N GLU A 141 40.40 -24.18 -1.90
CA GLU A 141 39.66 -22.91 -1.83
C GLU A 141 38.74 -22.72 -3.04
N LEU A 142 39.20 -23.10 -4.24
CA LEU A 142 38.37 -23.05 -5.45
C LEU A 142 37.18 -24.00 -5.35
N THR A 143 37.39 -25.21 -4.82
CA THR A 143 36.32 -26.20 -4.63
C THR A 143 35.27 -25.70 -3.63
N ALA A 144 35.71 -25.10 -2.51
CA ALA A 144 34.81 -24.50 -1.54
C ALA A 144 34.00 -23.34 -2.14
N LEU A 145 34.64 -22.50 -2.95
CA LEU A 145 34.00 -21.37 -3.63
C LEU A 145 33.01 -21.82 -4.72
N GLN A 146 33.33 -22.89 -5.45
CA GLN A 146 32.40 -23.54 -6.38
C GLN A 146 31.19 -24.12 -5.65
N ALA A 147 31.39 -24.75 -4.49
CA ALA A 147 30.30 -25.29 -3.67
C ALA A 147 29.37 -24.17 -3.14
N ASP A 148 29.90 -23.04 -2.63
CA ASP A 148 29.06 -21.88 -2.25
C ASP A 148 28.28 -21.34 -3.44
N ARG A 149 28.93 -21.23 -4.61
CA ARG A 149 28.25 -20.73 -5.81
C ARG A 149 27.15 -21.69 -6.27
N GLN A 150 27.41 -22.99 -6.23
CA GLN A 150 26.40 -24.00 -6.58
C GLN A 150 25.21 -23.94 -5.60
N LEU A 151 25.47 -23.83 -4.30
CA LEU A 151 24.42 -23.66 -3.30
C LEU A 151 23.59 -22.40 -3.56
N ARG A 152 24.21 -21.26 -3.90
CA ARG A 152 23.49 -20.04 -4.31
C ARG A 152 22.57 -20.32 -5.48
N ASN A 153 23.05 -21.05 -6.48
CA ASN A 153 22.30 -21.36 -7.70
C ASN A 153 21.12 -22.29 -7.40
N GLU A 154 21.25 -23.22 -6.46
CA GLU A 154 20.19 -24.17 -6.09
C GLU A 154 19.10 -23.56 -5.22
N ILE A 155 19.45 -22.62 -4.33
CA ILE A 155 18.49 -22.01 -3.41
C ILE A 155 17.64 -20.90 -4.03
N ILE A 156 17.78 -20.60 -5.32
CA ILE A 156 17.01 -19.52 -5.97
C ILE A 156 15.50 -19.80 -5.93
N THR A 157 14.70 -18.75 -5.86
CA THR A 157 13.23 -18.87 -5.89
C THR A 157 12.67 -18.64 -7.30
N ARG A 158 11.45 -19.11 -7.56
CA ARG A 158 10.78 -18.91 -8.86
C ARG A 158 10.50 -17.42 -9.06
N SER A 159 10.14 -16.70 -8.01
CA SER A 159 9.98 -15.24 -8.02
C SER A 159 11.29 -14.50 -8.35
N GLU A 160 12.44 -14.99 -7.89
CA GLU A 160 13.76 -14.44 -8.24
C GLU A 160 14.09 -14.71 -9.71
N LEU A 161 13.84 -15.95 -10.18
CA LEU A 161 14.02 -16.31 -11.58
C LEU A 161 13.14 -15.46 -12.51
N ALA A 162 11.87 -15.23 -12.15
CA ALA A 162 10.94 -14.39 -12.91
C ALA A 162 11.36 -12.91 -12.99
N ALA A 163 12.23 -12.44 -12.08
CA ALA A 163 12.78 -11.09 -12.12
C ALA A 163 13.90 -10.94 -13.15
N VAL A 164 14.65 -12.02 -13.43
CA VAL A 164 15.80 -12.03 -14.34
C VAL A 164 15.42 -12.58 -15.72
N ALA A 165 14.77 -13.74 -15.75
CA ALA A 165 14.43 -14.49 -16.96
C ALA A 165 12.96 -14.94 -16.91
N ARG A 166 12.04 -13.98 -17.07
CA ARG A 166 10.59 -14.22 -17.03
C ARG A 166 10.11 -15.21 -18.10
N ASN A 167 10.77 -15.23 -19.26
CA ASN A 167 10.49 -16.20 -20.33
C ASN A 167 10.59 -17.65 -19.84
N VAL A 168 11.60 -17.98 -19.03
CA VAL A 168 11.78 -19.33 -18.48
C VAL A 168 10.61 -19.72 -17.57
N THR A 169 10.15 -18.81 -16.72
CA THR A 169 9.01 -19.06 -15.83
C THR A 169 7.68 -19.11 -16.59
N ASP A 170 7.54 -18.31 -17.65
CA ASP A 170 6.35 -18.27 -18.48
C ASP A 170 6.22 -19.54 -19.33
N ASP A 171 7.32 -20.03 -19.92
CA ASP A 171 7.38 -21.29 -20.68
C ASP A 171 7.09 -22.51 -19.79
N ALA A 172 7.43 -22.42 -18.50
CA ALA A 172 7.06 -23.40 -17.48
C ALA A 172 5.58 -23.32 -17.03
N GLY A 173 4.80 -22.38 -17.59
CA GLY A 173 3.38 -22.21 -17.27
C GLY A 173 3.10 -21.47 -15.97
N LEU A 174 4.10 -20.88 -15.31
CA LEU A 174 3.94 -20.22 -14.00
C LEU A 174 3.17 -18.89 -14.10
N ARG A 175 2.91 -18.41 -15.32
CA ARG A 175 2.10 -17.22 -15.59
C ARG A 175 0.59 -17.48 -15.49
N GLU A 176 0.17 -18.72 -15.71
CA GLU A 176 -1.23 -19.14 -15.80
C GLU A 176 -1.45 -20.42 -14.99
N LEU A 177 -1.11 -20.38 -13.70
CA LEU A 177 -1.39 -21.44 -12.73
C LEU A 177 -2.86 -21.40 -12.32
N GLY A 178 -3.74 -21.77 -13.26
CA GLY A 178 -5.17 -21.57 -13.12
C GLY A 178 -5.49 -20.07 -13.01
N PRO A 179 -6.09 -19.59 -11.91
CA PRO A 179 -6.34 -18.16 -11.71
C PRO A 179 -5.14 -17.39 -11.15
N TRP A 180 -4.05 -18.08 -10.80
CA TRP A 180 -2.87 -17.51 -10.16
C TRP A 180 -1.76 -17.23 -11.18
N ARG A 181 -0.99 -16.18 -10.90
CA ARG A 181 0.21 -15.82 -11.63
C ARG A 181 1.35 -15.61 -10.66
N LEU A 182 2.53 -16.17 -10.96
CA LEU A 182 3.76 -15.88 -10.25
C LEU A 182 4.13 -14.39 -10.36
N LEU A 183 4.51 -13.79 -9.24
CA LEU A 183 5.06 -12.45 -9.17
C LEU A 183 6.58 -12.52 -9.12
N ALA A 184 7.25 -11.68 -9.91
CA ALA A 184 8.67 -11.44 -9.74
C ALA A 184 8.93 -10.75 -8.38
N THR A 185 10.12 -10.94 -7.80
CA THR A 185 10.52 -10.26 -6.55
C THR A 185 10.42 -8.73 -6.65
N THR A 186 10.64 -8.18 -7.85
CA THR A 186 10.48 -6.75 -8.15
C THR A 186 9.04 -6.24 -8.02
N GLU A 187 8.05 -7.12 -8.16
CA GLU A 187 6.62 -6.81 -8.03
C GLU A 187 6.04 -7.21 -6.68
N ALA A 188 6.64 -8.19 -6.00
CA ALA A 188 6.13 -8.82 -4.79
C ALA A 188 6.51 -8.11 -3.48
N GLY A 189 7.47 -7.18 -3.50
CA GLY A 189 8.10 -6.63 -2.29
C GLY A 189 7.13 -6.09 -1.22
N ASP A 190 6.08 -5.37 -1.61
CA ASP A 190 5.07 -4.84 -0.67
C ASP A 190 4.27 -5.98 0.01
N ALA A 191 3.91 -7.02 -0.75
CA ALA A 191 3.20 -8.18 -0.21
C ALA A 191 4.11 -9.03 0.68
N GLN A 192 5.36 -9.24 0.28
CA GLN A 192 6.35 -9.99 1.06
C GLN A 192 6.65 -9.32 2.40
N ALA A 193 6.76 -7.99 2.42
CA ALA A 193 6.97 -7.23 3.65
C ALA A 193 5.79 -7.37 4.62
N GLN A 194 4.54 -7.31 4.13
CA GLN A 194 3.37 -7.54 4.99
C GLN A 194 3.32 -8.98 5.48
N ALA A 195 3.56 -9.97 4.62
CA ALA A 195 3.56 -11.38 5.00
C ALA A 195 4.57 -11.68 6.11
N ALA A 196 5.79 -11.15 5.97
CA ALA A 196 6.84 -11.25 6.98
C ALA A 196 6.39 -10.65 8.33
N ALA A 197 5.79 -9.46 8.31
CA ALA A 197 5.27 -8.83 9.51
C ALA A 197 4.16 -9.66 10.17
N ASP A 198 3.25 -10.21 9.37
CA ASP A 198 2.11 -10.99 9.88
C ASP A 198 2.56 -12.34 10.46
N VAL A 199 3.55 -13.01 9.84
CA VAL A 199 4.12 -14.27 10.36
C VAL A 199 4.84 -14.04 11.69
N LEU A 200 5.67 -12.99 11.78
CA LEU A 200 6.34 -12.63 13.03
C LEU A 200 5.38 -12.21 14.15
N ALA A 201 4.16 -11.79 13.79
CA ALA A 201 3.11 -11.48 14.76
C ALA A 201 2.39 -12.74 15.30
N HIS A 202 2.67 -13.94 14.76
CA HIS A 202 2.09 -15.22 15.19
C HIS A 202 3.17 -16.15 15.76
N PRO A 203 3.44 -16.10 17.08
CA PRO A 203 4.46 -16.93 17.73
C PRO A 203 4.23 -18.44 17.59
N ASP A 204 2.98 -18.85 17.35
CA ASP A 204 2.59 -20.26 17.18
C ASP A 204 3.24 -20.92 15.95
N LEU A 205 3.72 -20.12 15.00
CA LEU A 205 4.44 -20.59 13.80
C LEU A 205 5.93 -20.86 14.06
N GLY A 206 6.46 -20.51 15.24
CA GLY A 206 7.85 -20.79 15.61
C GLY A 206 8.89 -19.79 15.09
N PHE A 207 8.49 -18.77 14.33
CA PHE A 207 9.41 -17.74 13.82
C PHE A 207 9.52 -16.56 14.79
N VAL A 208 10.74 -16.28 15.27
CA VAL A 208 11.05 -15.17 16.18
C VAL A 208 11.67 -14.00 15.43
N SER A 209 12.44 -14.30 14.38
CA SER A 209 13.19 -13.32 13.61
C SER A 209 13.10 -13.58 12.11
N SER A 210 13.42 -12.56 11.32
CA SER A 210 13.52 -12.69 9.86
C SER A 210 14.68 -13.57 9.38
N ALA A 211 15.54 -14.06 10.29
CA ALA A 211 16.60 -15.01 9.97
C ALA A 211 16.12 -16.46 10.01
N ASP A 212 14.99 -16.72 10.67
CA ASP A 212 14.49 -18.07 10.94
C ASP A 212 13.74 -18.67 9.74
N TYR A 213 13.43 -17.85 8.73
CA TYR A 213 12.72 -18.25 7.53
C TYR A 213 13.28 -17.58 6.28
N LYS A 214 13.03 -18.23 5.15
CA LYS A 214 13.29 -17.70 3.82
C LYS A 214 11.98 -17.48 3.08
N LEU A 215 11.86 -16.30 2.47
CA LEU A 215 10.77 -16.00 1.54
C LEU A 215 11.01 -16.77 0.24
N LEU A 216 10.02 -17.56 -0.17
CA LEU A 216 10.06 -18.36 -1.40
C LEU A 216 9.46 -17.54 -2.55
N ASP A 217 8.21 -17.85 -2.88
CA ASP A 217 7.52 -17.32 -4.05
C ASP A 217 6.28 -16.51 -3.64
N ALA A 218 5.93 -15.55 -4.49
CA ALA A 218 4.70 -14.79 -4.35
C ALA A 218 3.83 -14.99 -5.59
N TYR A 219 2.54 -15.22 -5.36
CA TYR A 219 1.53 -15.41 -6.41
C TYR A 219 0.43 -14.37 -6.26
N THR A 220 -0.16 -13.94 -7.36
CA THR A 220 -1.30 -13.04 -7.34
C THR A 220 -2.46 -13.55 -8.18
N MET A 221 -3.67 -13.24 -7.73
CA MET A 221 -4.92 -13.53 -8.43
C MET A 221 -5.79 -12.28 -8.46
N GLY A 222 -6.47 -12.07 -9.59
CA GLY A 222 -7.42 -10.98 -9.78
C GLY A 222 -6.75 -9.62 -9.95
N GLY A 223 -7.37 -8.58 -9.39
CA GLY A 223 -6.91 -7.21 -9.59
C GLY A 223 -7.16 -6.64 -10.99
N LYS A 224 -6.69 -5.41 -11.22
CA LYS A 224 -6.84 -4.75 -12.53
C LYS A 224 -5.94 -5.45 -13.55
N PRO A 225 -6.40 -5.62 -14.80
CA PRO A 225 -5.58 -6.23 -15.83
C PRO A 225 -4.28 -5.45 -15.97
N ALA A 226 -3.16 -6.16 -15.89
CA ALA A 226 -1.86 -5.58 -16.18
C ALA A 226 -1.74 -5.30 -17.67
N LEU A 227 -0.86 -4.37 -18.01
CA LEU A 227 -0.50 -4.16 -19.41
C LEU A 227 0.33 -5.37 -19.88
N GLN A 228 0.13 -5.80 -21.12
CA GLN A 228 0.87 -6.90 -21.73
C GLN A 228 2.35 -6.54 -21.86
N ASP A 229 3.21 -7.55 -21.95
CA ASP A 229 4.63 -7.36 -22.23
C ASP A 229 4.79 -6.85 -23.67
N ASP A 230 5.67 -5.87 -23.88
CA ASP A 230 5.84 -5.11 -25.13
C ASP A 230 4.57 -4.49 -25.75
N PRO A 231 3.87 -3.62 -25.01
CA PRO A 231 2.60 -3.06 -25.45
C PRO A 231 2.80 -1.98 -26.52
N ASN A 232 2.06 -2.09 -27.62
CA ASN A 232 2.00 -1.03 -28.63
C ASN A 232 1.30 0.22 -28.06
N ARG A 233 1.49 1.38 -28.68
CA ARG A 233 0.85 2.65 -28.29
C ARG A 233 -0.68 2.52 -28.19
N TRP A 234 -1.29 1.77 -29.09
CA TRP A 234 -2.73 1.52 -29.08
C TRP A 234 -3.18 0.69 -27.88
N ASP A 235 -2.40 -0.29 -27.45
CA ASP A 235 -2.71 -1.09 -26.26
C ASP A 235 -2.65 -0.26 -25.00
N ARG A 236 -1.66 0.64 -24.90
CA ARG A 236 -1.55 1.59 -23.78
C ARG A 236 -2.76 2.50 -23.69
N ILE A 237 -3.17 3.08 -24.82
CA ILE A 237 -4.34 3.97 -24.87
C ILE A 237 -5.61 3.20 -24.51
N ARG A 238 -5.81 2.02 -25.10
CA ARG A 238 -6.98 1.17 -24.82
C ARG A 238 -7.02 0.74 -23.36
N HIS A 239 -5.89 0.34 -22.79
CA HIS A 239 -5.76 -0.03 -21.38
C HIS A 239 -6.09 1.15 -20.46
N TRP A 240 -5.58 2.34 -20.75
CA TRP A 240 -5.91 3.55 -19.99
C TRP A 240 -7.42 3.86 -20.02
N ILE A 241 -8.06 3.82 -21.18
CA ILE A 241 -9.52 4.08 -21.32
C ILE A 241 -10.33 3.04 -20.56
N THR A 242 -10.04 1.75 -20.80
CA THR A 242 -10.80 0.64 -20.20
C THR A 242 -10.65 0.58 -18.69
N ASN A 243 -9.45 0.85 -18.16
CA ASN A 243 -9.23 0.92 -16.73
C ASN A 243 -9.83 2.17 -16.08
N SER A 244 -9.88 3.30 -16.80
CA SER A 244 -10.54 4.52 -16.31
C SER A 244 -12.06 4.38 -16.25
N ALA A 245 -12.64 3.64 -17.21
CA ALA A 245 -14.07 3.34 -17.23
C ALA A 245 -14.51 2.33 -16.16
N ARG A 246 -13.57 1.61 -15.54
CA ARG A 246 -13.87 0.59 -14.53
C ARG A 246 -14.08 1.24 -13.15
N ILE A 247 -15.33 1.57 -12.86
CA ILE A 247 -15.74 2.23 -11.60
C ILE A 247 -15.47 1.34 -10.39
N THR A 248 -15.75 0.04 -10.50
CA THR A 248 -15.49 -0.94 -9.42
C THR A 248 -14.06 -1.47 -9.51
N HIS A 249 -13.46 -1.76 -8.37
CA HIS A 249 -12.14 -2.35 -8.32
C HIS A 249 -12.26 -3.85 -8.10
N PRO A 250 -11.73 -4.69 -9.01
CA PRO A 250 -11.69 -6.13 -8.79
C PRO A 250 -10.77 -6.44 -7.60
N THR A 251 -11.22 -7.34 -6.73
CA THR A 251 -10.44 -7.81 -5.58
C THR A 251 -9.15 -8.46 -6.07
N ARG A 252 -8.03 -8.17 -5.38
CA ARG A 252 -6.73 -8.77 -5.67
C ARG A 252 -6.31 -9.59 -4.48
N TYR A 253 -6.05 -10.87 -4.71
CA TYR A 253 -5.46 -11.75 -3.73
C TYR A 253 -3.98 -11.93 -4.03
N THR A 254 -3.21 -12.23 -3.00
CA THR A 254 -1.81 -12.59 -3.12
C THR A 254 -1.50 -13.67 -2.10
N VAL A 255 -0.72 -14.66 -2.50
CA VAL A 255 -0.14 -15.67 -1.60
C VAL A 255 1.35 -15.41 -1.55
N VAL A 256 1.92 -15.34 -0.35
CA VAL A 256 3.36 -15.31 -0.16
C VAL A 256 3.76 -16.57 0.60
N GLN A 257 4.67 -17.33 0.01
CA GLN A 257 5.19 -18.56 0.61
C GLN A 257 6.50 -18.27 1.33
N LEU A 258 6.66 -18.90 2.48
CA LEU A 258 7.87 -18.87 3.30
C LEU A 258 8.08 -20.24 3.94
N GLN A 259 9.33 -20.56 4.24
CA GLN A 259 9.71 -21.84 4.83
C GLN A 259 10.83 -21.63 5.84
N GLY A 260 10.87 -22.48 6.86
CA GLY A 260 11.91 -22.47 7.87
C GLY A 260 13.31 -22.67 7.27
N VAL A 261 14.30 -22.09 7.92
CA VAL A 261 15.71 -22.16 7.53
C VAL A 261 16.45 -23.02 8.55
N LEU A 262 17.39 -23.84 8.07
CA LEU A 262 18.29 -24.61 8.93
C LEU A 262 19.14 -23.65 9.77
N ASP A 263 19.23 -23.92 11.08
CA ASP A 263 20.11 -23.15 11.97
C ASP A 263 21.57 -23.39 11.57
N GLN A 264 22.28 -22.30 11.28
CA GLN A 264 23.67 -22.32 10.83
C GLN A 264 24.51 -21.56 11.84
N GLU A 265 25.35 -22.28 12.57
CA GLU A 265 26.26 -21.68 13.55
C GLU A 265 27.23 -20.70 12.86
N VAL A 266 27.17 -19.42 13.25
CA VAL A 266 28.05 -18.38 12.71
C VAL A 266 29.26 -18.22 13.61
N ALA A 267 30.45 -18.50 13.08
CA ALA A 267 31.68 -18.21 13.81
C ALA A 267 31.85 -16.68 14.01
N PRO A 268 32.24 -16.20 15.20
CA PRO A 268 32.40 -14.78 15.46
C PRO A 268 33.36 -14.10 14.47
N GLY A 269 32.86 -13.14 13.69
CA GLY A 269 33.64 -12.36 12.73
C GLY A 269 33.54 -12.82 11.28
N GLU A 270 32.85 -13.94 11.00
CA GLU A 270 32.53 -14.35 9.63
C GLU A 270 31.25 -13.67 9.12
N ALA A 271 31.12 -13.59 7.80
CA ALA A 271 29.89 -13.11 7.19
C ALA A 271 28.75 -14.10 7.50
N PRO A 272 27.53 -13.62 7.81
CA PRO A 272 26.40 -14.50 8.01
C PRO A 272 26.23 -15.45 6.81
N PRO A 273 26.12 -16.76 7.05
CA PRO A 273 25.95 -17.72 5.98
C PRO A 273 24.57 -17.52 5.33
N ARG A 274 24.44 -17.99 4.08
CA ARG A 274 23.19 -17.83 3.33
C ARG A 274 22.10 -18.67 3.98
N PRO A 275 20.88 -18.15 4.14
CA PRO A 275 19.75 -18.95 4.60
C PRO A 275 19.47 -20.11 3.64
N VAL A 276 19.61 -21.34 4.13
CA VAL A 276 19.27 -22.58 3.42
C VAL A 276 17.97 -23.11 3.99
N VAL A 277 17.01 -23.35 3.12
CA VAL A 277 15.67 -23.84 3.48
C VAL A 277 15.77 -25.23 4.11
N ASP A 278 15.04 -25.47 5.19
CA ASP A 278 14.86 -26.81 5.77
C ASP A 278 13.77 -27.57 5.00
N PRO A 279 14.10 -28.68 4.30
CA PRO A 279 13.12 -29.46 3.57
C PRO A 279 12.07 -30.17 4.44
N GLU A 280 12.36 -30.38 5.73
CA GLU A 280 11.45 -31.07 6.66
C GLU A 280 10.37 -30.14 7.22
N GLU A 281 10.62 -28.83 7.23
CA GLU A 281 9.66 -27.82 7.68
C GLU A 281 8.62 -27.54 6.58
N PRO A 282 7.32 -27.51 6.90
CA PRO A 282 6.27 -27.23 5.93
C PRO A 282 6.34 -25.80 5.39
N VAL A 283 5.93 -25.63 4.12
CA VAL A 283 5.78 -24.31 3.52
C VAL A 283 4.59 -23.58 4.15
N VAL A 284 4.85 -22.41 4.72
CA VAL A 284 3.82 -21.52 5.25
C VAL A 284 3.37 -20.58 4.14
N SER A 285 2.09 -20.59 3.84
CA SER A 285 1.44 -19.77 2.81
C SER A 285 0.58 -18.70 3.46
N VAL A 286 1.02 -17.44 3.37
CA VAL A 286 0.27 -16.29 3.86
C VAL A 286 -0.64 -15.78 2.74
N VAL A 287 -1.95 -15.98 2.91
CA VAL A 287 -2.98 -15.57 1.95
C VAL A 287 -3.51 -14.20 2.35
N MET A 288 -3.34 -13.22 1.48
CA MET A 288 -3.73 -11.83 1.71
C MET A 288 -4.67 -11.31 0.63
N VAL A 289 -5.53 -10.37 1.01
CA VAL A 289 -6.31 -9.54 0.09
C VAL A 289 -5.79 -8.11 0.11
N ARG A 290 -5.79 -7.47 -1.07
CA ARG A 290 -5.49 -6.04 -1.19
C ARG A 290 -6.72 -5.23 -0.80
N ASP A 291 -6.67 -4.63 0.38
CA ASP A 291 -7.59 -3.55 0.73
C ASP A 291 -7.11 -2.26 0.07
N LEU A 292 -7.97 -1.64 -0.74
CA LEU A 292 -7.67 -0.37 -1.43
C LEU A 292 -7.92 0.84 -0.54
N GLY A 293 -8.55 0.64 0.62
CA GLY A 293 -8.91 1.71 1.52
C GLY A 293 -9.83 2.73 0.87
N TRP A 294 -9.91 3.89 1.51
CA TRP A 294 -10.92 4.92 1.21
C TRP A 294 -10.37 6.32 1.47
N VAL A 295 -9.09 6.51 1.14
CA VAL A 295 -8.29 7.74 1.32
C VAL A 295 -9.08 9.00 1.00
N ARG A 296 -9.83 9.00 -0.11
CA ARG A 296 -10.53 10.18 -0.64
C ARG A 296 -11.97 10.35 -0.17
N LEU A 297 -12.58 9.37 0.49
CA LEU A 297 -14.00 9.45 0.82
C LEU A 297 -14.26 10.53 1.88
N ARG A 298 -13.50 10.53 2.98
CA ARG A 298 -13.68 11.51 4.06
C ARG A 298 -13.48 12.97 3.58
N PRO A 299 -12.42 13.31 2.82
CA PRO A 299 -12.29 14.64 2.23
C PRO A 299 -13.44 15.01 1.27
N ALA A 300 -13.91 14.05 0.47
CA ALA A 300 -15.04 14.29 -0.44
C ALA A 300 -16.32 14.63 0.33
N LEU A 301 -16.62 13.90 1.41
CA LEU A 301 -17.78 14.18 2.27
C LEU A 301 -17.70 15.58 2.90
N VAL A 302 -16.54 15.98 3.40
CA VAL A 302 -16.33 17.34 3.96
C VAL A 302 -16.54 18.41 2.88
N THR A 303 -16.03 18.18 1.67
CA THR A 303 -16.17 19.13 0.55
C THR A 303 -17.63 19.29 0.14
N ILE A 304 -18.33 18.17 -0.08
CA ILE A 304 -19.73 18.17 -0.50
C ILE A 304 -20.62 18.77 0.60
N GLY A 305 -20.41 18.38 1.86
CA GLY A 305 -21.15 18.93 2.99
C GLY A 305 -20.95 20.44 3.13
N SER A 306 -19.71 20.91 3.07
CA SER A 306 -19.39 22.35 3.14
C SER A 306 -19.95 23.10 1.94
N LEU A 307 -19.95 22.51 0.75
CA LEU A 307 -20.50 23.11 -0.47
C LEU A 307 -22.02 23.31 -0.36
N LEU A 308 -22.75 22.32 0.15
CA LEU A 308 -24.19 22.44 0.35
C LEU A 308 -24.52 23.55 1.36
N VAL A 309 -23.81 23.62 2.48
CA VAL A 309 -24.01 24.69 3.48
C VAL A 309 -23.63 26.05 2.91
N PHE A 310 -22.51 26.14 2.17
CA PHE A 310 -22.09 27.36 1.50
C PHE A 310 -23.16 27.89 0.54
N LEU A 311 -23.70 27.02 -0.32
CA LEU A 311 -24.74 27.40 -1.28
C LEU A 311 -26.03 27.83 -0.56
N ALA A 312 -26.41 27.17 0.53
CA ALA A 312 -27.56 27.57 1.34
C ALA A 312 -27.38 28.97 1.97
N LEU A 313 -26.19 29.27 2.50
CA LEU A 313 -25.89 30.59 3.08
C LEU A 313 -25.83 31.68 2.01
N CYS A 314 -25.22 31.41 0.85
CA CYS A 314 -25.22 32.31 -0.29
C CYS A 314 -26.65 32.59 -0.79
N TYR A 315 -27.51 31.56 -0.82
CA TYR A 315 -28.92 31.72 -1.17
C TYR A 315 -29.65 32.63 -0.17
N TRP A 316 -29.45 32.45 1.13
CA TRP A 316 -30.05 33.32 2.16
C TRP A 316 -29.57 34.77 2.07
N LEU A 317 -28.28 34.98 1.81
CA LEU A 317 -27.73 36.32 1.55
C LEU A 317 -28.37 36.95 0.31
N HIS A 318 -28.52 36.18 -0.77
CA HIS A 318 -29.15 36.64 -2.00
C HIS A 318 -30.62 37.05 -1.79
N VAL A 319 -31.41 36.22 -1.09
CA VAL A 319 -32.81 36.54 -0.75
C VAL A 319 -32.89 37.82 0.07
N ARG A 320 -32.05 37.95 1.09
CA ARG A 320 -31.97 39.17 1.91
C ARG A 320 -31.65 40.41 1.08
N ASP A 321 -30.67 40.32 0.18
CA ASP A 321 -30.28 41.47 -0.65
C ASP A 321 -31.41 41.89 -1.60
N ARG A 322 -32.19 40.92 -2.10
CA ARG A 322 -33.41 41.21 -2.87
C ARG A 322 -34.45 41.97 -2.05
N GLU A 323 -34.76 41.51 -0.85
CA GLU A 323 -35.72 42.18 0.04
C GLU A 323 -35.28 43.62 0.38
N LEU A 324 -33.98 43.83 0.59
CA LEU A 324 -33.44 45.17 0.88
C LEU A 324 -33.54 46.10 -0.34
N MET A 325 -33.30 45.58 -1.55
CA MET A 325 -33.48 46.35 -2.79
C MET A 325 -34.96 46.72 -3.01
N GLU A 326 -35.88 45.80 -2.73
CA GLU A 326 -37.32 46.05 -2.83
C GLU A 326 -37.77 47.14 -1.84
N ARG A 327 -37.40 47.04 -0.56
CA ARG A 327 -37.70 48.08 0.45
C ARG A 327 -37.10 49.44 0.10
N ARG A 328 -35.89 49.47 -0.48
CA ARG A 328 -35.27 50.73 -0.93
C ARG A 328 -36.06 51.36 -2.07
N ARG A 329 -36.52 50.57 -3.04
CA ARG A 329 -37.37 51.05 -4.14
C ARG A 329 -38.69 51.59 -3.62
N GLU A 330 -39.35 50.90 -2.69
CA GLU A 330 -40.58 51.37 -2.04
C GLU A 330 -40.35 52.72 -1.34
N PHE A 331 -39.27 52.85 -0.58
CA PHE A 331 -38.93 54.10 0.11
C PHE A 331 -38.68 55.25 -0.88
N GLU A 332 -37.90 55.02 -1.94
CA GLU A 332 -37.64 56.01 -2.99
C GLU A 332 -38.94 56.42 -3.70
N SER A 333 -39.83 55.47 -4.00
CA SER A 333 -41.14 55.73 -4.61
C SER A 333 -42.10 56.49 -3.70
N SER A 334 -42.01 56.29 -2.38
CA SER A 334 -42.85 57.01 -1.39
C SER A 334 -42.42 58.45 -1.15
N LYS A 335 -41.19 58.79 -1.56
CA LYS A 335 -40.59 60.12 -1.37
C LYS A 335 -40.72 61.01 -2.61
N ALA A 336 -41.02 60.42 -3.77
CA ALA A 336 -41.33 61.10 -5.03
C ALA A 336 -42.80 61.51 -5.07
#